data_AF-A0A5P9QF08-F1
#
_entry.id   AF-A0A5P9QF08-F1
#
_cell.length_a   1.000
_cell.length_b   1.000
_cell.length_c   1.000
_cell.angle_alpha   90.00
_cell.angle_beta   90.00
_cell.angle_gamma   90.00
#
_symmetry.space_group_name_H-M   'P 1'
#
loop_
_entity.id
_entity.type
_entity.pdbx_description
1 polymer ?
#
loop_
_entity_poly.entity_id
_entity_poly.type
_entity_poly.pdbx_seq_one_letter_code
_entity_poly.pdbx_strand_id
1 'polypeptide(L)'
;MSTMHDLWRRVTSRRRHDDERGRGRADGSVGERVEVEAVEVDPLVTLDVQVRLAFAAAEVRRIEADPDLYARAHHWRAAVLAYDSLLREACRLAGVDDEDVVEPPAPLDAAAPRAQEARLHEELELTARGWSW
;
A
#
# COMPACT_ATOMS: atom_id res chain seq x y z
N MET A 1 8.28 -29.40 2.50
CA MET A 1 7.02 -28.64 2.45
C MET A 1 7.24 -27.34 3.19
N SER A 2 7.74 -26.33 2.47
CA SER A 2 8.10 -25.03 3.01
C SER A 2 6.87 -24.13 2.97
N THR A 3 6.42 -23.64 4.12
CA THR A 3 5.24 -22.79 4.21
C THR A 3 5.53 -21.42 3.60
N MET A 4 4.62 -20.92 2.76
CA MET A 4 4.65 -19.62 2.08
C MET A 4 4.93 -18.42 3.01
N HIS A 5 4.72 -18.60 4.32
CA HIS A 5 5.01 -17.68 5.41
C HIS A 5 6.52 -17.50 5.72
N ASP A 6 7.37 -18.51 5.43
CA ASP A 6 8.83 -18.44 5.69
C ASP A 6 9.59 -17.68 4.61
N LEU A 7 9.02 -17.57 3.41
CA LEU A 7 9.55 -16.74 2.32
C LEU A 7 9.31 -15.25 2.58
N TRP A 8 8.23 -14.90 3.26
CA TRP A 8 7.88 -13.52 3.58
C TRP A 8 8.73 -12.88 4.70
N ARG A 9 9.32 -13.67 5.61
CA ARG A 9 10.20 -13.14 6.69
C ARG A 9 11.65 -12.87 6.28
N ARG A 10 12.14 -13.44 5.18
CA ARG A 10 13.57 -13.29 4.79
C ARG A 10 13.87 -12.02 4.00
N VAL A 11 12.86 -11.36 3.44
CA VAL A 11 13.05 -10.15 2.61
C VAL A 11 13.16 -8.88 3.47
N THR A 12 12.67 -8.89 4.72
CA THR A 12 12.63 -7.67 5.57
C THR A 12 13.84 -7.48 6.47
N SER A 13 14.84 -8.39 6.45
CA SER A 13 16.02 -8.31 7.34
C SER A 13 17.26 -7.77 6.64
N ARG A 14 17.26 -6.51 6.22
CA ARG A 14 18.51 -5.77 6.03
C ARG A 14 18.30 -4.26 6.23
N ARG A 15 18.35 -3.83 7.49
CA ARG A 15 18.55 -2.41 7.82
C ARG A 15 19.74 -2.25 8.75
N ARG A 16 20.60 -1.33 8.32
CA ARG A 16 21.62 -0.55 9.06
C ARG A 16 22.99 -1.20 9.23
N HIS A 17 23.89 -0.82 8.34
CA HIS A 17 25.25 -0.41 8.72
C HIS A 17 25.73 0.72 7.81
N ASP A 18 26.50 1.62 8.42
CA ASP A 18 27.28 2.76 7.88
C ASP A 18 26.48 4.04 7.54
N ASP A 19 26.86 5.25 7.94
CA ASP A 19 28.23 5.73 8.24
C ASP A 19 28.26 6.87 9.29
N GLU A 20 29.36 6.93 10.05
CA GLU A 20 29.72 8.05 10.91
C GLU A 20 30.63 9.06 10.16
N ARG A 21 30.56 10.32 10.61
CA ARG A 21 31.59 11.39 10.64
C ARG A 21 31.61 12.45 9.55
N GLY A 22 31.63 13.71 10.02
CA GLY A 22 32.31 14.81 9.33
C GLY A 22 31.81 16.20 9.71
N ARG A 23 32.39 16.83 10.74
CA ARG A 23 32.24 18.27 11.02
C ARG A 23 32.96 19.10 9.94
N GLY A 24 32.32 20.17 9.48
CA GLY A 24 32.96 21.27 8.73
C GLY A 24 32.05 22.49 8.67
N ARG A 25 32.57 23.67 9.05
CA ARG A 25 31.88 24.97 9.11
C ARG A 25 32.46 25.91 8.05
N ALA A 26 31.63 26.53 7.21
CA ALA A 26 31.75 27.86 6.57
C ALA A 26 30.56 28.01 5.60
N ASP A 27 29.62 28.90 5.83
CA ASP A 27 29.54 30.29 5.34
C ASP A 27 29.32 30.42 3.82
N GLY A 28 28.23 31.09 3.43
CA GLY A 28 27.90 31.38 2.03
C GLY A 28 26.42 31.21 1.67
N SER A 29 25.63 32.28 1.85
CA SER A 29 24.26 32.42 1.36
C SER A 29 24.21 32.43 -0.18
N VAL A 30 23.58 31.42 -0.79
CA VAL A 30 22.94 31.50 -2.11
C VAL A 30 21.68 30.65 -2.06
N GLY A 31 20.55 31.23 -2.51
CA GLY A 31 19.20 30.69 -2.39
C GLY A 31 19.10 29.18 -2.55
N GLU A 32 18.88 28.52 -1.42
CA GLU A 32 18.60 27.10 -1.32
C GLU A 32 17.21 26.89 -1.93
N ARG A 33 17.17 26.60 -3.23
CA ARG A 33 16.14 25.69 -3.73
C ARG A 33 16.36 24.45 -2.89
N VAL A 34 15.47 24.25 -1.91
CA VAL A 34 15.34 22.97 -1.23
C VAL A 34 15.05 22.00 -2.36
N GLU A 35 16.09 21.35 -2.88
CA GLU A 35 15.96 20.10 -3.58
C GLU A 35 15.37 19.19 -2.51
N VAL A 36 14.03 19.15 -2.48
CA VAL A 36 13.31 18.13 -1.75
C VAL A 36 13.84 16.86 -2.38
N GLU A 37 14.77 16.20 -1.67
CA GLU A 37 15.32 14.92 -2.05
C GLU A 37 14.11 14.01 -2.20
N ALA A 38 13.64 13.88 -3.45
CA ALA A 38 12.54 13.01 -3.78
C ALA A 38 13.06 11.64 -3.40
N VAL A 39 12.59 11.11 -2.27
CA VAL A 39 12.87 9.73 -1.87
C VAL A 39 12.26 8.89 -2.97
N GLU A 40 13.08 8.53 -3.95
CA GLU A 40 12.66 7.75 -5.10
C GLU A 40 12.28 6.38 -4.55
N VAL A 41 10.98 6.11 -4.47
CA VAL A 41 10.46 4.82 -4.05
C VAL A 41 11.00 3.78 -5.02
N ASP A 42 11.65 2.73 -4.50
CA ASP A 42 12.18 1.63 -5.30
C ASP A 42 11.09 1.07 -6.24
N PRO A 43 11.28 1.12 -7.57
CA PRO A 43 10.28 0.66 -8.53
C PRO A 43 9.85 -0.81 -8.32
N LEU A 44 10.72 -1.66 -7.78
CA LEU A 44 10.39 -3.06 -7.51
C LEU A 44 9.44 -3.20 -6.31
N VAL A 45 9.50 -2.28 -5.35
CA VAL A 45 8.56 -2.22 -4.22
C VAL A 45 7.18 -1.79 -4.73
N THR A 46 7.12 -0.79 -5.59
CA THR A 46 5.86 -0.36 -6.25
C THR A 46 5.24 -1.50 -7.04
N LEU A 47 6.03 -2.22 -7.85
CA LEU A 47 5.55 -3.34 -8.65
C LEU A 47 5.02 -4.49 -7.79
N ASP A 48 5.70 -4.83 -6.68
CA ASP A 48 5.21 -5.86 -5.74
C ASP A 48 3.81 -5.53 -5.21
N VAL A 49 3.60 -4.28 -4.80
CA VAL A 49 2.29 -3.83 -4.31
C VAL A 49 1.23 -3.85 -5.41
N GLN A 50 1.56 -3.42 -6.63
CA GLN A 50 0.63 -3.50 -7.78
C GLN A 50 0.21 -4.95 -8.08
N VAL A 51 1.14 -5.89 -8.08
CA VAL A 51 0.83 -7.32 -8.29
C VAL A 51 -0.06 -7.87 -7.18
N ARG A 52 0.22 -7.52 -5.92
CA ARG A 52 -0.60 -7.94 -4.77
C ARG A 52 -2.01 -7.33 -4.83
N LEU A 53 -2.13 -6.06 -5.21
CA LEU A 53 -3.41 -5.39 -5.46
C LEU A 53 -4.21 -6.10 -6.55
N ALA A 54 -3.57 -6.41 -7.69
CA ALA A 54 -4.18 -7.11 -8.80
C ALA A 54 -4.79 -8.45 -8.37
N PHE A 55 -4.02 -9.21 -7.59
CA PHE A 55 -4.45 -10.50 -7.05
C PHE A 55 -5.64 -10.35 -6.09
N ALA A 56 -5.57 -9.41 -5.14
CA ALA A 56 -6.65 -9.18 -4.19
C ALA A 56 -7.94 -8.71 -4.88
N ALA A 57 -7.84 -7.80 -5.86
CA ALA A 57 -8.98 -7.34 -6.66
C ALA A 57 -9.61 -8.48 -7.48
N ALA A 58 -8.78 -9.35 -8.08
CA ALA A 58 -9.26 -10.53 -8.80
C ALA A 58 -9.99 -11.50 -7.86
N GLU A 59 -9.49 -11.68 -6.63
CA GLU A 59 -10.11 -12.55 -5.64
C GLU A 59 -11.47 -12.03 -5.16
N VAL A 60 -11.59 -10.72 -4.90
CA VAL A 60 -12.89 -10.09 -4.60
C VAL A 60 -13.89 -10.35 -5.73
N ARG A 61 -13.51 -10.07 -6.98
CA ARG A 61 -14.37 -10.31 -8.16
C ARG A 61 -14.75 -11.78 -8.32
N ARG A 62 -13.82 -12.70 -8.08
CA ARG A 62 -14.06 -14.15 -8.16
C ARG A 62 -15.11 -14.59 -7.13
N ILE A 63 -15.01 -14.11 -5.89
CA ILE A 63 -15.96 -14.43 -4.82
C ILE A 63 -17.35 -13.80 -5.08
N GLU A 64 -17.37 -12.59 -5.64
CA GLU A 64 -18.61 -11.93 -6.02
C GLU A 64 -19.35 -12.68 -7.13
N ALA A 65 -18.61 -13.21 -8.11
CA ALA A 65 -19.14 -13.95 -9.25
C ALA A 65 -19.61 -15.38 -8.92
N ASP A 66 -19.21 -15.95 -7.78
CA ASP A 66 -19.60 -17.30 -7.35
C ASP A 66 -20.56 -17.23 -6.15
N PRO A 67 -21.89 -17.22 -6.38
CA PRO A 67 -22.87 -17.13 -5.30
C PRO A 67 -22.92 -18.40 -4.42
N ASP A 68 -22.50 -19.55 -4.96
CA ASP A 68 -22.57 -20.85 -4.30
C ASP A 68 -21.30 -21.18 -3.50
N LEU A 69 -20.33 -20.26 -3.47
CA LEU A 69 -19.10 -20.39 -2.70
C LEU A 69 -19.41 -20.63 -1.21
N TYR A 70 -18.89 -21.73 -0.68
CA TYR A 70 -18.99 -22.02 0.75
C TYR A 70 -18.40 -20.87 1.57
N ALA A 71 -19.09 -20.47 2.65
CA ALA A 71 -18.66 -19.36 3.51
C ALA A 71 -18.35 -18.04 2.76
N ARG A 72 -19.02 -17.79 1.63
CA ARG A 72 -18.83 -16.61 0.76
C ARG A 72 -18.67 -15.30 1.51
N ALA A 73 -19.55 -15.00 2.45
CA ALA A 73 -19.50 -13.76 3.22
C ALA A 73 -18.20 -13.59 4.01
N HIS A 74 -17.66 -14.69 4.57
CA HIS A 74 -16.38 -14.67 5.29
C HIS A 74 -15.21 -14.47 4.33
N HIS A 75 -15.17 -15.22 3.22
CA HIS A 75 -14.11 -15.09 2.22
C HIS A 75 -14.10 -13.71 1.56
N TRP A 76 -15.28 -13.21 1.16
CA TRP A 76 -15.43 -11.89 0.58
C TRP A 76 -14.85 -10.82 1.51
N ARG A 77 -15.22 -10.89 2.78
CA ARG A 77 -14.75 -9.94 3.79
C ARG A 77 -13.24 -10.02 4.02
N ALA A 78 -12.67 -11.22 4.06
CA ALA A 78 -11.23 -11.39 4.19
C ALA A 78 -10.48 -10.81 2.96
N ALA A 79 -10.98 -11.07 1.75
CA ALA A 79 -10.41 -10.55 0.52
C ALA A 79 -10.50 -9.02 0.44
N VAL A 80 -11.64 -8.46 0.80
CA VAL A 80 -11.86 -7.01 0.89
C VAL A 80 -10.91 -6.35 1.89
N LEU A 81 -10.76 -6.90 3.10
CA LEU A 81 -9.84 -6.33 4.09
C LEU A 81 -8.38 -6.37 3.63
N ALA A 82 -7.99 -7.43 2.92
CA ALA A 82 -6.67 -7.51 2.30
C ALA A 82 -6.50 -6.46 1.19
N TYR A 83 -7.52 -6.28 0.35
CA TYR A 83 -7.54 -5.28 -0.71
C TYR A 83 -7.44 -3.85 -0.15
N ASP A 84 -8.27 -3.50 0.83
CA ASP A 84 -8.25 -2.19 1.49
C ASP A 84 -6.90 -1.93 2.19
N SER A 85 -6.26 -2.95 2.76
CA SER A 85 -4.92 -2.81 3.34
C SER A 85 -3.86 -2.51 2.27
N LEU A 86 -3.98 -3.13 1.10
CA LEU A 86 -3.06 -2.93 -0.01
C LEU A 86 -3.26 -1.57 -0.69
N LEU A 87 -4.50 -1.09 -0.79
CA LEU A 87 -4.80 0.25 -1.30
C LEU A 87 -4.12 1.32 -0.45
N ARG A 88 -4.21 1.21 0.87
CA ARG A 88 -3.48 2.11 1.79
C ARG A 88 -1.96 2.03 1.64
N GLU A 89 -1.42 0.84 1.44
CA GLU A 89 0.02 0.66 1.18
C GLU A 89 0.44 1.36 -0.11
N ALA A 90 -0.34 1.19 -1.18
CA ALA A 90 -0.12 1.86 -2.45
C ALA A 90 -0.25 3.39 -2.34
N CYS A 91 -1.26 3.90 -1.63
CA CYS A 91 -1.44 5.34 -1.43
C CYS A 91 -0.21 5.98 -0.76
N ARG A 92 0.35 5.32 0.26
CA ARG A 92 1.60 5.77 0.91
C ARG A 92 2.79 5.75 -0.05
N LEU A 93 2.94 4.71 -0.88
CA LEU A 93 3.99 4.65 -1.90
C LEU A 93 3.79 5.71 -3.00
N ALA A 94 2.54 6.10 -3.27
CA ALA A 94 2.17 7.14 -4.22
C ALA A 94 2.30 8.57 -3.66
N GLY A 95 2.66 8.73 -2.39
CA GLY A 95 2.76 10.03 -1.73
C GLY A 95 1.41 10.71 -1.50
N VAL A 96 0.33 9.95 -1.31
CA VAL A 96 -0.95 10.50 -0.81
C VAL A 96 -0.76 10.84 0.66
N ASP A 97 -1.12 12.05 1.06
CA ASP A 97 -0.95 12.52 2.44
C ASP A 97 -1.80 11.68 3.40
N ASP A 98 -1.28 11.39 4.60
CA ASP A 98 -2.00 10.60 5.60
C ASP A 98 -3.32 11.28 6.04
N GLU A 99 -3.46 12.61 5.85
CA GLU A 99 -4.71 13.34 6.11
C GLU A 99 -5.79 13.09 5.05
N ASP A 100 -5.39 12.69 3.84
CA ASP A 100 -6.29 12.33 2.74
C ASP A 100 -6.69 10.84 2.80
N VAL A 101 -6.02 10.04 3.65
CA VAL A 101 -6.34 8.63 3.87
C VAL A 101 -7.40 8.49 4.97
N VAL A 102 -8.57 7.98 4.60
CA VAL A 102 -9.65 7.73 5.55
C VAL A 102 -9.29 6.56 6.47
N GLU A 103 -9.43 6.76 7.78
CA GLU A 103 -9.13 5.73 8.78
C GLU A 103 -9.89 4.42 8.50
N PRO A 104 -9.21 3.25 8.57
CA PRO A 104 -9.84 1.98 8.28
C PRO A 104 -11.12 1.75 9.09
N PRO A 105 -12.23 1.37 8.45
CA PRO A 105 -13.40 0.90 9.19
C PRO A 105 -13.03 -0.37 9.97
N ALA A 106 -13.71 -0.60 11.10
CA ALA A 106 -13.54 -1.83 11.83
C ALA A 106 -13.75 -3.03 10.89
N PRO A 107 -13.05 -4.17 11.08
CA PRO A 107 -13.17 -5.30 10.17
C PRO A 107 -14.62 -5.73 9.91
N LEU A 108 -15.50 -5.57 10.91
CA LEU A 108 -16.93 -5.89 10.86
C LEU A 108 -17.74 -5.01 9.90
N ASP A 109 -17.20 -3.85 9.56
CA ASP A 109 -17.87 -2.81 8.80
C ASP A 109 -17.32 -2.70 7.37
N ALA A 110 -16.57 -3.69 6.88
CA ALA A 110 -15.99 -3.70 5.53
C ALA A 110 -17.02 -3.53 4.38
N ALA A 111 -18.30 -3.84 4.65
CA ALA A 111 -19.41 -3.65 3.73
C ALA A 111 -20.21 -2.36 4.00
N ALA A 112 -19.89 -1.58 5.04
CA ALA A 112 -20.61 -0.34 5.34
C ALA A 112 -20.38 0.70 4.23
N PRO A 113 -21.35 1.60 3.96
CA PRO A 113 -21.19 2.62 2.92
C PRO A 113 -19.91 3.45 3.06
N ARG A 114 -19.52 3.82 4.29
CA ARG A 114 -18.26 4.56 4.53
C ARG A 114 -17.01 3.77 4.14
N ALA A 115 -17.02 2.45 4.34
CA ALA A 115 -15.91 1.59 3.94
C ALA A 115 -15.75 1.55 2.42
N GLN A 116 -16.88 1.49 1.71
CA GLN A 116 -16.91 1.50 0.24
C GLN A 116 -16.46 2.86 -0.31
N GLU A 117 -16.89 3.95 0.30
CA GLU A 117 -16.48 5.32 -0.06
C GLU A 117 -14.98 5.53 0.14
N ALA A 118 -14.42 5.09 1.28
CA ALA A 118 -12.98 5.14 1.53
C ALA A 118 -12.18 4.35 0.50
N ARG A 119 -12.62 3.11 0.18
CA ARG A 119 -12.00 2.29 -0.87
C ARG A 119 -12.03 3.01 -2.21
N LEU A 120 -13.19 3.52 -2.62
CA LEU A 120 -13.34 4.23 -3.89
C LEU A 120 -12.43 5.46 -3.96
N HIS A 121 -12.32 6.22 -2.87
CA HIS A 121 -11.42 7.36 -2.79
C HIS A 121 -9.97 6.94 -3.02
N GLU A 122 -9.48 5.92 -2.31
CA GLU A 122 -8.13 5.38 -2.47
C GLU A 122 -7.87 4.88 -3.91
N GLU A 123 -8.83 4.18 -4.53
CA GLU A 123 -8.73 3.73 -5.92
C GLU A 123 -8.60 4.90 -6.92
N LEU A 124 -9.36 5.98 -6.69
CA LEU A 124 -9.31 7.18 -7.52
C LEU A 124 -7.98 7.93 -7.34
N GLU A 125 -7.48 8.08 -6.11
CA GLU A 125 -6.19 8.72 -5.84
C GLU A 125 -5.03 7.99 -6.54
N LEU A 126 -5.04 6.65 -6.51
CA LEU A 126 -4.07 5.81 -7.21
C LEU A 126 -4.18 5.97 -8.73
N THR A 127 -5.40 5.89 -9.26
CA THR A 127 -5.64 6.05 -10.71
C THR A 127 -5.18 7.42 -11.21
N ALA A 128 -5.46 8.49 -10.45
CA ALA A 128 -5.04 9.86 -10.79
C ALA A 128 -3.52 10.02 -10.85
N ARG A 129 -2.77 9.18 -10.10
CA ARG A 129 -1.30 9.14 -10.08
C ARG A 129 -0.71 8.12 -11.05
N GLY A 130 -1.53 7.53 -11.92
CA GLY A 130 -1.09 6.59 -12.95
C GLY A 130 -0.78 5.18 -12.45
N TRP A 131 -1.21 4.83 -11.24
CA TRP A 131 -1.14 3.45 -10.77
C TRP A 131 -2.12 2.57 -11.54
N SER A 132 -1.73 1.32 -11.74
CA SER A 132 -2.59 0.29 -12.33
C SER A 132 -2.34 -1.04 -11.65
N TRP A 133 -3.39 -1.86 -11.56
CA TRP A 133 -3.37 -3.21 -10.99
C TRP A 133 -4.51 -4.04 -11.60
#